data_AF-A0A316ZSI3-F1
#
_entry.id   AF-A0A316ZSI3-F1
#
_cell.length_a   1.000
_cell.length_b   1.000
_cell.length_c   1.000
_cell.angle_alpha   90.00
_cell.angle_beta   90.00
_cell.angle_gamma   90.00
#
_symmetry.space_group_name_H-M   'P 1'
#
loop_
_entity.id
_entity.type
_entity.pdbx_description
1 polymer ?
#
loop_
_entity_poly.entity_id
_entity_poly.type
_entity_poly.pdbx_seq_one_letter_code
_entity_poly.pdbx_strand_id
1 'polypeptide(L)'
;MEPAEQLDEDISQLQTRIALLQAHRANLSSVLLSQPHLAARLQTSNQRDTHAETTKCIIAQQQKRNLENVYRTCAGVTAYRVKDPDPNAINNGNILGVSIDVSIGAKFVETYHVLLSVREKEDKKILSIHKHTIPPCIPLQQLAHKWIPGSTKDDETDPEQDLVHFGRLLRKELVSWHMRVNAVQELRKEAGLDKPRTDSEEELGTASSAKVLNAFVSDDEDSSDIEHEEDDDDVALRLLDIETDAAVRQMTITLSDRRTVVMNITKDGRVDKVVCRTKDGRRDVMTGKTAIGPLHGLVRRLLS
;
A
#
# COMPACT_ATOMS: atom_id res chain seq x y z
N MET A 1 -30.69 -27.07 18.14
CA MET A 1 -30.66 -26.22 16.94
C MET A 1 -32.00 -26.39 16.26
N GLU A 2 -32.72 -25.28 16.13
CA GLU A 2 -34.00 -25.32 15.44
C GLU A 2 -33.77 -25.56 13.94
N PRO A 3 -34.67 -26.28 13.24
CA PRO A 3 -34.53 -26.55 11.82
C PRO A 3 -34.44 -25.27 10.97
N ALA A 4 -34.95 -24.14 11.48
CA ALA A 4 -34.83 -22.83 10.85
C ALA A 4 -33.38 -22.31 10.84
N GLU A 5 -32.63 -22.47 11.94
CA GLU A 5 -31.23 -22.01 12.04
C GLU A 5 -30.32 -22.78 11.07
N GLN A 6 -30.57 -24.09 10.89
CA GLN A 6 -29.85 -24.91 9.92
C GLN A 6 -30.12 -24.48 8.48
N LEU A 7 -31.37 -24.14 8.15
CA LEU A 7 -31.72 -23.64 6.81
C LEU A 7 -31.11 -22.26 6.53
N ASP A 8 -31.07 -21.37 7.52
CA ASP A 8 -30.45 -20.05 7.37
C ASP A 8 -28.92 -20.15 7.19
N GLU A 9 -28.27 -21.08 7.89
CA GLU A 9 -26.87 -21.39 7.69
C GLU A 9 -26.62 -21.92 6.27
N ASP A 10 -27.40 -22.89 5.80
CA ASP A 10 -27.32 -23.43 4.44
C ASP A 10 -27.55 -22.35 3.37
N ILE A 11 -28.52 -21.45 3.58
CA ILE A 11 -28.78 -20.32 2.66
C ILE A 11 -27.57 -19.39 2.61
N SER A 12 -26.96 -19.07 3.76
CA SER A 12 -25.76 -18.23 3.80
C SER A 12 -24.57 -18.90 3.09
N GLN A 13 -24.38 -20.21 3.27
CA GLN A 13 -23.35 -21.00 2.60
C GLN A 13 -23.58 -21.07 1.08
N LEU A 14 -24.83 -21.23 0.64
CA LEU A 14 -25.17 -21.22 -0.78
C LEU A 14 -24.95 -19.84 -1.41
N GLN A 15 -25.32 -18.76 -0.72
CA GLN A 15 -25.09 -17.39 -1.19
C GLN A 15 -23.60 -17.08 -1.32
N THR A 16 -22.78 -17.48 -0.34
CA THR A 16 -21.32 -17.31 -0.40
C THR A 16 -20.71 -18.13 -1.53
N ARG A 17 -21.18 -19.36 -1.76
CA ARG A 17 -20.76 -20.21 -2.89
C ARG A 17 -21.11 -19.59 -4.24
N ILE A 18 -22.31 -19.04 -4.39
CA ILE A 18 -22.75 -18.36 -5.62
C ILE A 18 -21.88 -17.13 -5.87
N ALA A 19 -21.64 -16.31 -4.84
CA ALA A 19 -20.78 -15.13 -4.94
C ALA A 19 -19.35 -15.52 -5.39
N LEU A 20 -18.79 -16.59 -4.82
CA LEU A 20 -17.48 -17.12 -5.21
C LEU A 20 -17.46 -17.56 -6.68
N LEU A 21 -18.43 -18.38 -7.11
CA LEU A 21 -18.50 -18.87 -8.49
C LEU A 21 -18.71 -17.73 -9.50
N GLN A 22 -19.51 -16.72 -9.16
CA GLN A 22 -19.69 -15.53 -9.98
C GLN A 22 -18.40 -14.71 -10.09
N ALA A 23 -17.69 -14.50 -8.98
CA ALA A 23 -16.39 -13.82 -8.98
C ALA A 23 -15.35 -14.59 -9.80
N HIS A 24 -15.32 -15.92 -9.67
CA HIS A 24 -14.41 -16.77 -10.44
C HIS A 24 -14.72 -16.69 -11.94
N ARG A 25 -16.00 -16.77 -12.33
CA ARG A 25 -16.42 -16.58 -13.73
C ARG A 25 -16.03 -15.20 -14.27
N ALA A 26 -16.22 -14.14 -13.48
CA ALA A 26 -15.85 -12.78 -13.86
C ALA A 26 -14.33 -12.67 -14.10
N ASN A 27 -13.51 -13.24 -13.20
CA ASN A 27 -12.06 -13.26 -13.35
C ASN A 27 -11.62 -14.01 -14.60
N LEU A 28 -12.10 -15.24 -14.81
CA LEU A 28 -11.78 -16.02 -16.02
C LEU A 28 -12.20 -15.28 -17.29
N SER A 29 -13.39 -14.68 -17.30
CA SER A 29 -13.86 -13.90 -18.45
C SER A 29 -12.96 -12.70 -18.73
N SER A 30 -12.47 -12.01 -17.69
CA SER A 30 -11.58 -10.87 -17.84
C SER A 30 -10.21 -11.29 -18.36
N VAL A 31 -9.68 -12.41 -17.87
CA VAL A 31 -8.41 -12.99 -18.35
C VAL A 31 -8.54 -13.38 -19.82
N LEU A 32 -9.60 -14.08 -20.21
CA LEU A 32 -9.81 -14.48 -21.60
C LEU A 32 -9.97 -13.26 -22.53
N LEU A 33 -10.76 -12.27 -22.13
CA LEU A 33 -10.97 -11.05 -22.93
C LEU A 33 -9.75 -10.13 -22.96
N SER A 34 -8.81 -10.29 -22.01
CA SER A 34 -7.52 -9.59 -22.05
C SER A 34 -6.57 -10.13 -23.11
N GLN A 35 -6.80 -11.34 -23.62
CA GLN A 35 -6.01 -11.92 -24.70
C GLN A 35 -6.35 -11.25 -26.04
N PRO A 36 -5.37 -10.68 -26.76
CA PRO A 36 -5.63 -9.89 -27.97
C PRO A 36 -6.23 -10.72 -29.11
N HIS A 37 -5.78 -11.97 -29.27
CA HIS A 37 -6.24 -12.86 -30.35
C HIS A 37 -7.70 -13.28 -30.18
N LEU A 38 -8.15 -13.51 -28.94
CA LEU A 38 -9.51 -13.92 -28.64
C LEU A 38 -10.48 -12.76 -28.90
N ALA A 39 -10.15 -11.56 -28.41
CA ALA A 39 -10.92 -10.35 -28.67
C ALA A 39 -11.07 -10.08 -30.18
N ALA A 40 -9.98 -10.19 -30.96
CA ALA A 40 -10.01 -9.98 -32.40
C ALA A 40 -10.89 -11.02 -33.14
N ARG A 41 -10.85 -12.29 -32.73
CA ARG A 41 -11.69 -13.35 -33.32
C ARG A 41 -13.17 -13.19 -32.99
N LEU A 42 -13.51 -12.77 -31.76
CA LEU A 42 -14.89 -12.51 -31.39
C LEU A 42 -15.46 -11.30 -32.14
N GLN A 43 -14.65 -10.29 -32.41
CA GLN A 43 -15.07 -9.13 -33.20
C GLN A 43 -15.37 -9.49 -34.67
N THR A 44 -14.62 -10.40 -35.28
CA THR A 44 -14.85 -10.83 -36.68
C THR A 44 -16.00 -11.83 -36.81
N SER A 45 -16.19 -12.72 -35.84
CA SER A 45 -17.26 -13.73 -35.86
C SER A 45 -18.66 -13.13 -35.69
N ASN A 46 -18.78 -12.01 -34.97
CA ASN A 46 -20.07 -11.43 -34.57
C ASN A 46 -20.81 -10.66 -35.67
N GLN A 47 -20.38 -10.67 -36.93
CA GLN A 47 -21.09 -9.94 -38.00
C GLN A 47 -22.49 -10.52 -38.32
N ARG A 48 -22.84 -11.70 -37.77
CA ARG A 48 -24.10 -12.43 -38.09
C ARG A 48 -25.04 -12.66 -36.91
N ASP A 49 -24.69 -12.21 -35.70
CA ASP A 49 -25.43 -12.57 -34.47
C ASP A 49 -26.19 -11.39 -33.83
N THR A 50 -27.33 -11.70 -33.20
CA THR A 50 -28.17 -10.76 -32.43
C THR A 50 -27.46 -10.15 -31.22
N HIS A 51 -26.43 -10.81 -30.68
CA HIS A 51 -25.64 -10.37 -29.52
C HIS A 51 -24.30 -9.70 -29.90
N ALA A 52 -24.13 -9.37 -31.18
CA ALA A 52 -22.92 -8.71 -31.68
C ALA A 52 -22.61 -7.41 -30.94
N GLU A 53 -23.62 -6.57 -30.72
CA GLU A 53 -23.46 -5.27 -30.06
C GLU A 53 -23.09 -5.40 -28.58
N THR A 54 -23.74 -6.33 -27.86
CA THR A 54 -23.40 -6.63 -26.46
C THR A 54 -21.96 -7.12 -26.34
N THR A 55 -21.53 -8.00 -27.23
CA THR A 55 -20.16 -8.54 -27.21
C THR A 55 -19.13 -7.47 -27.55
N LYS A 56 -19.40 -6.60 -28.55
CA LYS A 56 -18.55 -5.45 -28.86
C LYS A 56 -18.42 -4.50 -27.65
N CYS A 57 -19.52 -4.22 -26.96
CA CYS A 57 -19.52 -3.37 -25.77
C CYS A 57 -18.65 -3.98 -24.66
N ILE A 58 -18.80 -5.28 -24.37
CA ILE A 58 -18.00 -5.98 -23.36
C ILE A 58 -16.50 -5.96 -23.71
N ILE A 59 -16.15 -6.19 -24.97
CA ILE A 59 -14.75 -6.15 -25.43
C ILE A 59 -14.18 -4.73 -25.28
N ALA A 60 -14.91 -3.71 -25.75
CA ALA A 60 -14.48 -2.32 -25.62
C ALA A 60 -14.31 -1.91 -24.14
N GLN A 61 -15.21 -2.36 -23.26
CA GLN A 61 -15.11 -2.14 -21.83
C GLN A 61 -13.89 -2.85 -21.22
N GLN A 62 -13.59 -4.09 -21.62
CA GLN A 62 -12.37 -4.77 -21.19
C GLN A 62 -11.11 -4.04 -21.68
N GLN A 63 -11.08 -3.60 -22.93
CA GLN A 63 -9.93 -2.86 -23.49
C GLN A 63 -9.69 -1.56 -22.74
N LYS A 64 -10.74 -0.81 -22.42
CA LYS A 64 -10.64 0.40 -21.59
C LYS A 64 -10.08 0.09 -20.20
N ARG A 65 -10.56 -0.98 -19.55
CA ARG A 65 -10.04 -1.41 -18.24
C ARG A 65 -8.57 -1.82 -18.30
N ASN A 66 -8.16 -2.55 -19.33
CA ASN A 66 -6.76 -2.92 -19.53
C ASN A 66 -5.87 -1.68 -19.67
N LEU A 67 -6.31 -0.72 -20.49
CA LEU A 67 -5.59 0.53 -20.70
C LEU A 67 -5.47 1.35 -19.41
N GLU A 68 -6.56 1.46 -18.65
CA GLU A 68 -6.56 2.11 -17.35
C GLU A 68 -5.59 1.45 -16.36
N ASN A 69 -5.61 0.11 -16.28
CA ASN A 69 -4.69 -0.65 -15.43
C ASN A 69 -3.23 -0.47 -15.84
N VAL A 70 -2.94 -0.38 -17.14
CA VAL A 70 -1.59 -0.06 -17.64
C VAL A 70 -1.16 1.32 -17.19
N TYR A 71 -2.03 2.34 -17.33
CA TYR A 71 -1.71 3.69 -16.85
C TYR A 71 -1.48 3.74 -15.35
N ARG A 72 -2.31 3.06 -14.57
CA ARG A 72 -2.15 2.96 -13.11
C ARG A 72 -0.84 2.28 -12.72
N THR A 73 -0.50 1.18 -13.38
CA THR A 73 0.73 0.41 -13.12
C THR A 73 1.99 1.20 -13.50
N CYS A 74 2.00 1.83 -14.67
CA CYS A 74 3.19 2.49 -15.21
C CYS A 74 3.40 3.90 -14.66
N ALA A 75 2.34 4.70 -14.55
CA ALA A 75 2.45 6.07 -14.04
C ALA A 75 2.46 6.12 -12.51
N GLY A 76 1.72 5.22 -11.84
CA GLY A 76 1.54 5.20 -10.39
C GLY A 76 0.77 6.40 -9.81
N VAL A 77 0.51 7.44 -10.61
CA VAL A 77 -0.35 8.57 -10.28
C VAL A 77 -1.29 8.78 -11.44
N THR A 78 -2.60 8.71 -11.18
CA THR A 78 -3.64 8.86 -12.20
C THR A 78 -4.73 9.81 -11.71
N ALA A 79 -5.34 10.55 -12.63
CA ALA A 79 -6.43 11.45 -12.32
C ALA A 79 -7.76 10.89 -12.84
N TYR A 80 -8.82 11.06 -12.06
CA TYR A 80 -10.17 10.63 -12.40
C TYR A 80 -11.19 11.69 -11.97
N ARG A 81 -12.37 11.65 -12.59
CA ARG A 81 -13.45 12.61 -12.30
C ARG A 81 -14.39 11.99 -11.28
N VAL A 82 -14.71 12.75 -10.24
CA VAL A 82 -15.68 12.38 -9.21
C VAL A 82 -16.78 13.42 -9.21
N LYS A 83 -18.01 12.98 -9.02
CA LYS A 83 -19.14 13.87 -8.80
C LYS A 83 -19.62 13.72 -7.36
N ASP A 84 -19.58 14.81 -6.61
CA ASP A 84 -20.20 14.90 -5.29
C ASP A 84 -21.72 14.76 -5.47
N PRO A 85 -22.37 13.79 -4.80
CA PRO A 85 -23.82 13.65 -4.85
C PRO A 85 -24.55 14.82 -4.17
N ASP A 86 -23.87 15.64 -3.38
CA ASP A 86 -24.50 16.72 -2.62
C ASP A 86 -25.04 17.83 -3.56
N PRO A 87 -26.34 18.19 -3.45
CA PRO A 87 -26.97 19.18 -4.32
C PRO A 87 -26.44 20.61 -4.10
N ASN A 88 -25.82 20.87 -2.95
CA ASN A 88 -25.23 22.16 -2.59
C ASN A 88 -23.72 22.22 -2.85
N ALA A 89 -23.16 21.22 -3.54
CA ALA A 89 -21.72 21.15 -3.77
C ALA A 89 -21.24 22.26 -4.73
N ILE A 90 -20.10 22.86 -4.39
CA ILE A 90 -19.43 23.87 -5.21
C ILE A 90 -19.14 23.28 -6.61
N ASN A 91 -19.29 24.08 -7.65
CA ASN A 91 -19.03 23.68 -9.05
C ASN A 91 -19.84 22.44 -9.51
N ASN A 92 -21.13 22.37 -9.15
CA ASN A 92 -22.03 21.26 -9.48
C ASN A 92 -21.52 19.89 -9.02
N GLY A 93 -20.76 19.87 -7.92
CA GLY A 93 -20.14 18.67 -7.38
C GLY A 93 -18.96 18.13 -8.20
N ASN A 94 -18.43 18.88 -9.17
CA ASN A 94 -17.28 18.42 -9.95
C ASN A 94 -16.00 18.44 -9.11
N ILE A 95 -15.51 17.24 -8.79
CA ILE A 95 -14.29 17.00 -8.02
C ILE A 95 -13.27 16.29 -8.91
N LEU A 96 -12.03 16.73 -8.86
CA LEU A 96 -10.91 16.04 -9.48
C LEU A 96 -10.29 15.09 -8.46
N GLY A 97 -10.43 13.79 -8.68
CA GLY A 97 -9.76 12.76 -7.89
C GLY A 97 -8.37 12.47 -8.45
N VAL A 98 -7.38 12.31 -7.58
CA VAL A 98 -6.05 11.82 -7.90
C VAL A 98 -5.83 10.54 -7.12
N SER A 99 -5.58 9.43 -7.81
CA SER A 99 -5.17 8.15 -7.22
C SER A 99 -3.67 8.00 -7.30
N ILE A 100 -3.08 7.56 -6.19
CA ILE A 100 -1.65 7.31 -6.05
C ILE A 100 -1.49 5.86 -5.63
N ASP A 101 -1.00 5.06 -6.56
CA ASP A 101 -0.75 3.64 -6.38
C ASP A 101 0.70 3.44 -5.90
N VAL A 102 0.84 2.82 -4.73
CA VAL A 102 2.13 2.43 -4.18
C VAL A 102 2.34 0.95 -4.44
N SER A 103 3.35 0.62 -5.24
CA SER A 103 3.81 -0.73 -5.47
C SER A 103 5.18 -0.95 -4.83
N ILE A 104 5.33 -2.07 -4.13
CA ILE A 104 6.59 -2.50 -3.52
C ILE A 104 6.82 -3.95 -3.90
N GLY A 105 8.02 -4.22 -4.42
CA GLY A 105 8.34 -5.53 -4.99
C GLY A 105 7.40 -5.85 -6.16
N ALA A 106 6.70 -6.98 -6.05
CA ALA A 106 5.80 -7.49 -7.08
C ALA A 106 4.30 -7.23 -6.80
N LYS A 107 3.96 -6.42 -5.78
CA LYS A 107 2.57 -6.23 -5.34
C LYS A 107 2.22 -4.75 -5.20
N PHE A 108 0.96 -4.42 -5.46
CA PHE A 108 0.36 -3.15 -5.07
C PHE A 108 -0.04 -3.24 -3.60
N VAL A 109 0.43 -2.29 -2.80
CA VAL A 109 0.19 -2.28 -1.35
C VAL A 109 -1.12 -1.58 -1.06
N GLU A 110 -1.21 -0.29 -1.40
CA GLU A 110 -2.37 0.53 -1.12
C GLU A 110 -2.52 1.63 -2.19
N THR A 111 -3.76 2.03 -2.43
CA THR A 111 -4.11 3.15 -3.30
C THR A 111 -4.57 4.32 -2.44
N TYR A 112 -3.86 5.45 -2.51
CA TYR A 112 -4.23 6.68 -1.83
C TYR A 112 -5.01 7.60 -2.74
N HIS A 113 -5.99 8.31 -2.19
CA HIS A 113 -6.81 9.24 -2.93
C HIS A 113 -6.66 10.66 -2.38
N VAL A 114 -6.55 11.62 -3.29
CA VAL A 114 -6.62 13.05 -3.01
C VAL A 114 -7.74 13.63 -3.86
N LEU A 115 -8.74 14.20 -3.21
CA LEU A 115 -9.86 14.86 -3.86
C LEU A 115 -9.61 16.37 -3.88
N LEU A 116 -9.61 16.93 -5.08
CA LEU A 116 -9.37 18.34 -5.36
C LEU A 116 -10.68 19.01 -5.80
N SER A 117 -11.07 20.08 -5.11
CA SER A 117 -12.22 20.90 -5.44
C SER A 117 -11.78 22.22 -6.08
N VAL A 118 -12.54 22.70 -7.05
CA VAL A 118 -12.28 24.00 -7.67
C VAL A 118 -12.77 25.10 -6.72
N ARG A 119 -11.93 26.08 -6.45
CA ARG A 119 -12.24 27.34 -5.78
C ARG A 119 -12.00 28.50 -6.73
N GLU A 120 -12.83 29.51 -6.64
CA GLU A 120 -12.66 30.76 -7.39
C GLU A 120 -11.94 31.76 -6.49
N LYS A 121 -10.75 32.23 -6.92
CA LYS A 121 -9.97 33.28 -6.27
C LYS A 121 -9.62 34.30 -7.34
N GLU A 122 -10.03 35.57 -7.15
CA GLU A 122 -9.71 36.69 -8.04
C GLU A 122 -9.92 36.37 -9.55
N ASP A 123 -11.12 35.89 -9.89
CA ASP A 123 -11.52 35.45 -11.25
C ASP A 123 -10.75 34.26 -11.86
N LYS A 124 -9.85 33.63 -11.10
CA LYS A 124 -9.14 32.40 -11.50
C LYS A 124 -9.72 31.18 -10.76
N LYS A 125 -9.96 30.12 -11.53
CA LYS A 125 -10.34 28.80 -11.01
C LYS A 125 -9.08 28.04 -10.58
N ILE A 126 -8.85 27.96 -9.28
CA ILE A 126 -7.74 27.22 -8.67
C ILE A 126 -8.25 25.92 -8.04
N LEU A 127 -7.45 24.86 -8.02
CA LEU A 127 -7.83 23.64 -7.28
C LEU A 127 -7.32 23.70 -5.84
N SER A 128 -8.10 23.17 -4.92
CA SER A 128 -7.79 23.08 -3.49
C SER A 128 -8.06 21.67 -2.99
N ILE A 129 -7.29 21.21 -2.00
CA ILE A 129 -7.50 19.90 -1.38
C ILE A 129 -8.81 19.92 -0.59
N HIS A 130 -9.72 18.99 -0.89
CA HIS A 130 -10.99 18.81 -0.20
C HIS A 130 -10.89 17.68 0.83
N LYS A 131 -10.57 16.46 0.38
CA LYS A 131 -10.43 15.26 1.23
C LYS A 131 -9.25 14.40 0.75
N HIS A 132 -8.66 13.62 1.64
CA HIS A 132 -7.60 12.68 1.28
C HIS A 132 -7.59 11.46 2.20
N THR A 133 -6.97 10.37 1.73
CA THR A 133 -6.70 9.16 2.53
C THR A 133 -5.23 9.04 2.98
N ILE A 134 -4.44 10.10 2.78
CA ILE A 134 -3.00 10.08 3.08
C ILE A 134 -2.74 10.02 4.60
N PRO A 135 -1.85 9.14 5.08
CA PRO A 135 -1.47 9.05 6.48
C PRO A 135 -0.93 10.37 7.06
N PRO A 136 -1.23 10.70 8.33
CA PRO A 136 -0.86 11.98 8.94
C PRO A 136 0.65 12.17 9.10
N CYS A 137 1.44 11.09 9.06
CA CYS A 137 2.91 11.15 9.10
C CYS A 137 3.54 11.73 7.82
N ILE A 138 2.75 11.88 6.75
CA ILE A 138 3.19 12.42 5.46
C ILE A 138 2.82 13.90 5.39
N PRO A 139 3.78 14.79 5.07
CA PRO A 139 3.57 16.24 5.12
C PRO A 139 2.77 16.76 3.91
N LEU A 140 1.51 16.36 3.79
CA LEU A 140 0.63 16.73 2.67
C LEU A 140 0.45 18.24 2.54
N GLN A 141 0.20 18.94 3.65
CA GLN A 141 0.00 20.38 3.65
C GLN A 141 1.25 21.11 3.15
N GLN A 142 2.44 20.72 3.62
CA GLN A 142 3.69 21.35 3.15
C GLN A 142 3.90 21.16 1.64
N LEU A 143 3.53 19.98 1.11
CA LEU A 143 3.55 19.73 -0.34
C LEU A 143 2.48 20.55 -1.07
N ALA A 144 1.29 20.68 -0.49
CA ALA A 144 0.21 21.48 -1.06
C ALA A 144 0.59 22.96 -1.15
N HIS A 145 1.14 23.55 -0.07
CA HIS A 145 1.54 24.97 -0.06
C HIS A 145 2.58 25.30 -1.14
N LYS A 146 3.42 24.33 -1.51
CA LYS A 146 4.47 24.52 -2.50
C LYS A 146 3.97 24.46 -3.95
N TRP A 147 2.93 23.67 -4.23
CA TRP A 147 2.53 23.32 -5.60
C TRP A 147 1.06 23.60 -5.93
N ILE A 148 0.26 23.92 -4.91
CA ILE A 148 -1.16 24.22 -5.01
C ILE A 148 -1.38 25.61 -4.39
N PRO A 149 -1.55 26.66 -5.21
CA PRO A 149 -1.78 28.01 -4.72
C PRO A 149 -3.08 28.09 -3.91
N GLY A 150 -3.11 28.99 -2.92
CA GLY A 150 -4.29 29.17 -2.04
C GLY A 150 -4.36 28.25 -0.82
N SER A 151 -3.25 27.60 -0.43
CA SER A 151 -3.17 26.91 0.86
C SER A 151 -2.80 27.85 2.02
N THR A 152 -2.27 29.05 1.73
CA THR A 152 -1.94 30.11 2.69
C THR A 152 -2.59 31.43 2.30
N LYS A 153 -2.87 32.29 3.29
CA LYS A 153 -3.47 33.62 3.13
C LYS A 153 -2.48 34.71 2.69
N ASP A 154 -1.22 34.36 2.43
CA ASP A 154 -0.18 35.31 2.06
C ASP A 154 -0.08 35.41 0.54
N ASP A 155 -0.66 36.48 0.00
CA ASP A 155 -0.95 36.71 -1.43
C ASP A 155 0.25 37.17 -2.28
N GLU A 156 1.44 37.38 -1.71
CA GLU A 156 2.54 38.05 -2.46
C GLU A 156 3.34 37.14 -3.40
N THR A 157 3.25 35.81 -3.29
CA THR A 157 3.93 34.89 -4.22
C THR A 157 3.25 33.53 -4.28
N ASP A 158 1.98 33.48 -4.71
CA ASP A 158 1.31 32.21 -4.95
C ASP A 158 2.05 31.44 -6.08
N PRO A 159 2.53 30.20 -5.83
CA PRO A 159 3.23 29.42 -6.85
C PRO A 159 2.28 29.02 -7.99
N GLU A 160 2.82 28.89 -9.21
CA GLU A 160 2.04 28.34 -10.33
C GLU A 160 1.57 26.92 -9.99
N GLN A 161 0.29 26.65 -10.27
CA GLN A 161 -0.32 25.39 -9.90
C GLN A 161 0.25 24.23 -10.73
N ASP A 162 0.95 23.31 -10.08
CA ASP A 162 1.55 22.15 -10.73
C ASP A 162 1.14 20.82 -10.04
N LEU A 163 0.09 20.21 -10.58
CA LEU A 163 -0.42 18.94 -10.10
C LEU A 163 0.52 17.76 -10.39
N VAL A 164 1.33 17.85 -11.44
CA VAL A 164 2.23 16.77 -11.86
C VAL A 164 3.38 16.68 -10.85
N HIS A 165 3.98 17.81 -10.49
CA HIS A 165 5.01 17.87 -9.47
C HIS A 165 4.48 17.52 -8.09
N PHE A 166 3.28 18.02 -7.74
CA PHE A 166 2.60 17.65 -6.51
C PHE A 166 2.42 16.12 -6.39
N GLY A 167 1.78 15.50 -7.40
CA GLY A 167 1.53 14.07 -7.41
C GLY A 167 2.81 13.23 -7.39
N ARG A 168 3.84 13.65 -8.15
CA ARG A 168 5.13 12.97 -8.19
C ARG A 168 5.86 12.99 -6.84
N LEU A 169 5.90 14.13 -6.17
CA LEU A 169 6.55 14.24 -4.86
C LEU A 169 5.76 13.54 -3.76
N LEU A 170 4.43 13.64 -3.80
CA LEU A 170 3.57 12.94 -2.86
C LEU A 170 3.71 11.41 -3.00
N ARG A 171 3.74 10.89 -4.23
CA ARG A 171 4.05 9.48 -4.49
C ARG A 171 5.44 9.12 -3.96
N LYS A 172 6.44 9.97 -4.18
CA LYS A 172 7.80 9.73 -3.65
C LYS A 172 7.78 9.59 -2.13
N GLU A 173 7.12 10.48 -1.40
CA GLU A 173 7.03 10.38 0.07
C GLU A 173 6.30 9.11 0.52
N LEU A 174 5.19 8.76 -0.13
CA LEU A 174 4.41 7.55 0.16
C LEU A 174 5.23 6.27 -0.08
N VAL A 175 5.89 6.17 -1.24
CA VAL A 175 6.74 5.03 -1.59
C VAL A 175 7.91 4.93 -0.62
N SER A 176 8.60 6.04 -0.33
CA SER A 176 9.70 6.08 0.63
C SER A 176 9.24 5.64 2.02
N TRP A 177 8.05 6.05 2.48
CA TRP A 177 7.50 5.61 3.76
C TRP A 177 7.26 4.10 3.79
N HIS A 178 6.58 3.53 2.80
CA HIS A 178 6.35 2.10 2.79
C HIS A 178 7.63 1.28 2.60
N MET A 179 8.61 1.78 1.85
CA MET A 179 9.93 1.14 1.75
C MET A 179 10.60 1.05 3.13
N ARG A 180 10.48 2.09 3.97
CA ARG A 180 10.97 2.04 5.35
C ARG A 180 10.19 1.05 6.19
N VAL A 181 8.85 1.07 6.12
CA VAL A 181 8.00 0.11 6.85
C VAL A 181 8.37 -1.33 6.48
N ASN A 182 8.51 -1.63 5.19
CA ASN A 182 8.91 -2.96 4.72
C ASN A 182 10.33 -3.33 5.22
N ALA A 183 11.28 -2.40 5.14
CA ALA A 183 12.64 -2.65 5.63
C ALA A 183 12.67 -2.95 7.15
N VAL A 184 11.80 -2.33 7.94
CA VAL A 184 11.65 -2.65 9.37
C VAL A 184 11.03 -4.02 9.58
N GLN A 185 10.02 -4.38 8.78
CA GLN A 185 9.43 -5.72 8.82
C GLN A 185 10.47 -6.79 8.48
N GLU A 186 11.29 -6.58 7.44
CA GLU A 186 12.42 -7.46 7.12
C GLU A 186 13.44 -7.53 8.27
N LEU A 187 13.72 -6.41 8.94
CA LEU A 187 14.63 -6.36 10.09
C LEU A 187 14.07 -7.15 11.28
N ARG A 188 12.77 -7.04 11.57
CA ARG A 188 12.09 -7.82 12.62
C ARG A 188 12.17 -9.32 12.33
N LYS A 189 12.02 -9.72 11.05
CA LYS A 189 12.20 -11.11 10.61
C LYS A 189 13.64 -11.59 10.79
N GLU A 190 14.63 -10.81 10.35
CA GLU A 190 16.05 -11.15 10.54
C GLU A 190 16.44 -11.25 12.02
N ALA A 191 15.80 -10.45 12.87
CA ALA A 191 16.01 -10.47 14.32
C ALA A 191 15.24 -11.60 15.05
N GLY A 192 14.39 -12.37 14.37
CA GLY A 192 13.55 -13.39 15.00
C GLY A 192 12.45 -12.81 15.90
N LEU A 193 12.11 -11.53 15.73
CA LEU A 193 11.10 -10.82 16.53
C LEU A 193 9.70 -10.90 15.92
N ASP A 194 9.58 -11.37 14.68
CA ASP A 194 8.29 -11.78 14.12
C ASP A 194 7.87 -13.11 14.77
N LYS A 195 7.12 -13.02 15.88
CA LYS A 195 6.29 -14.14 16.30
C LYS A 195 5.31 -14.42 15.15
N PRO A 196 5.14 -15.67 14.70
CA PRO A 196 4.00 -15.97 13.85
C PRO A 196 2.77 -15.50 14.64
N ARG A 197 2.03 -14.54 14.08
CA ARG A 197 0.66 -14.33 14.53
C ARG A 197 -0.01 -15.67 14.30
N THR A 198 -0.17 -16.43 15.38
CA THR A 198 -1.12 -17.53 15.41
C THR A 198 -2.44 -16.85 15.02
N ASP A 199 -2.98 -17.26 13.87
CA ASP A 199 -4.28 -16.82 13.36
C ASP A 199 -5.39 -17.37 14.28
N SER A 200 -5.40 -16.93 15.53
CA SER A 200 -6.47 -17.13 16.49
C SER A 200 -7.00 -15.75 16.88
N GLU A 201 -8.12 -15.45 16.23
CA GLU A 201 -9.22 -14.59 16.67
C GLU A 201 -9.19 -13.11 16.24
N GLU A 202 -10.02 -12.87 15.22
CA GLU A 202 -10.83 -11.67 14.96
C GLU A 202 -10.16 -10.39 14.41
N GLU A 203 -9.81 -10.41 13.12
CA GLU A 203 -10.02 -9.23 12.25
C GLU A 203 -11.19 -9.49 11.29
N LEU A 204 -12.35 -9.05 11.75
CA LEU A 204 -13.59 -8.98 10.98
C LEU A 204 -13.42 -7.95 9.84
N GLY A 205 -13.37 -8.43 8.60
CA GLY A 205 -13.78 -7.66 7.43
C GLY A 205 -12.69 -6.90 6.67
N THR A 206 -11.82 -7.62 5.96
CA THR A 206 -11.51 -7.25 4.56
C THR A 206 -11.17 -8.52 3.81
N ALA A 207 -12.13 -9.01 3.01
CA ALA A 207 -11.93 -10.16 2.15
C ALA A 207 -10.66 -9.99 1.31
N SER A 208 -9.66 -10.85 1.55
CA SER A 208 -8.49 -11.02 0.70
C SER A 208 -8.93 -11.68 -0.61
N SER A 209 -9.65 -10.93 -1.43
CA SER A 209 -9.94 -11.23 -2.83
C SER A 209 -8.65 -11.10 -3.65
N ALA A 210 -7.65 -11.93 -3.37
CA ALA A 210 -6.49 -12.13 -4.24
C ALA A 210 -5.68 -13.38 -3.88
N LYS A 211 -6.31 -14.48 -3.42
CA LYS A 211 -5.72 -15.81 -3.66
C LYS A 211 -6.04 -16.16 -5.11
N VAL A 212 -5.25 -15.61 -6.03
CA VAL A 212 -5.18 -16.10 -7.40
C VAL A 212 -4.69 -17.54 -7.27
N LEU A 213 -5.62 -18.48 -7.33
CA LEU A 213 -5.33 -19.91 -7.40
C LEU A 213 -4.61 -20.15 -8.72
N ASN A 214 -3.29 -20.02 -8.71
CA ASN A 214 -2.42 -20.55 -9.74
C ASN A 214 -2.54 -22.07 -9.69
N ALA A 215 -3.48 -22.62 -10.46
CA ALA A 215 -3.69 -24.06 -10.64
C ALA A 215 -2.58 -24.75 -11.47
N PHE A 216 -1.34 -24.25 -11.39
CA PHE A 216 -0.17 -24.74 -12.13
C PHE A 216 1.08 -24.85 -11.25
N VAL A 217 0.93 -25.17 -9.97
CA VAL A 217 2.06 -25.55 -9.12
C VAL A 217 1.72 -26.89 -8.50
N SER A 218 2.60 -27.86 -8.78
CA SER A 218 2.59 -29.21 -8.22
C SER A 218 2.57 -29.12 -6.71
N ASP A 219 1.68 -29.91 -6.13
CA ASP A 219 1.62 -30.24 -4.72
C ASP A 219 2.86 -31.06 -4.40
N ASP A 220 3.86 -30.45 -3.77
CA ASP A 220 4.94 -31.18 -3.08
C ASP A 220 4.83 -30.80 -1.60
N GLU A 221 4.38 -31.79 -0.84
CA GLU A 221 4.40 -31.81 0.62
C GLU A 221 5.83 -31.80 1.13
N ASP A 222 6.09 -31.01 2.17
CA ASP A 222 6.89 -31.38 3.35
C ASP A 222 7.07 -30.13 4.23
N SER A 223 6.22 -29.96 5.25
CA SER A 223 6.54 -29.10 6.38
C SER A 223 6.92 -29.98 7.56
N SER A 224 8.22 -30.19 7.75
CA SER A 224 8.76 -30.72 8.99
C SER A 224 8.59 -29.66 10.09
N ASP A 225 7.72 -29.93 11.05
CA ASP A 225 7.67 -29.21 12.32
C ASP A 225 9.02 -29.34 13.04
N ILE A 226 9.74 -28.23 13.16
CA ILE A 226 10.93 -28.13 14.01
C ILE A 226 10.48 -27.45 15.30
N GLU A 227 10.32 -28.27 16.34
CA GLU A 227 10.23 -27.80 17.72
C GLU A 227 11.54 -27.08 18.07
N HIS A 228 11.47 -25.78 18.34
CA HIS A 228 12.61 -25.04 18.87
C HIS A 228 12.71 -25.31 20.37
N GLU A 229 13.55 -26.27 20.75
CA GLU A 229 14.07 -26.37 22.11
C GLU A 229 14.87 -25.11 22.44
N GLU A 230 14.50 -24.45 23.54
CA GLU A 230 15.26 -23.35 24.13
C GLU A 230 16.56 -23.91 24.72
N ASP A 231 17.60 -24.02 23.90
CA ASP A 231 18.97 -24.22 24.38
C ASP A 231 19.55 -22.87 24.82
N ASP A 232 19.67 -22.74 26.15
CA ASP A 232 20.47 -21.75 26.85
C ASP A 232 21.97 -21.93 26.52
N ASP A 233 22.69 -20.80 26.56
CA ASP A 233 24.15 -20.65 26.54
C ASP A 233 24.91 -20.77 25.20
N ASP A 234 24.71 -19.75 24.34
CA ASP A 234 25.83 -19.06 23.70
C ASP A 234 25.55 -17.54 23.72
N VAL A 235 26.40 -16.75 24.36
CA VAL A 235 26.19 -15.30 24.65
C VAL A 235 26.41 -14.46 23.38
N ALA A 236 25.68 -14.79 22.31
CA ALA A 236 25.57 -13.96 21.13
C ALA A 236 24.59 -12.83 21.42
N LEU A 237 24.99 -11.59 21.16
CA LEU A 237 24.11 -10.44 21.26
C LEU A 237 22.86 -10.69 20.37
N ARG A 238 21.67 -10.63 20.97
CA ARG A 238 20.37 -10.69 20.26
C ARG A 238 19.60 -9.37 20.41
N LEU A 239 18.76 -9.04 19.45
CA LEU A 239 17.80 -7.93 19.54
C LEU A 239 16.59 -8.41 20.33
N LEU A 240 16.15 -7.63 21.31
CA LEU A 240 14.98 -7.93 22.15
C LEU A 240 13.72 -7.25 21.65
N ASP A 241 13.82 -6.00 21.21
CA ASP A 241 12.67 -5.22 20.74
C ASP A 241 13.09 -4.12 19.75
N ILE A 242 12.17 -3.78 18.85
CA ILE A 242 12.31 -2.74 17.83
C ILE A 242 11.05 -1.87 17.85
N GLU A 243 11.19 -0.68 18.43
CA GLU A 243 10.16 0.35 18.46
C GLU A 243 10.41 1.38 17.35
N THR A 244 9.34 1.83 16.69
CA THR A 244 9.41 2.83 15.62
C THR A 244 8.29 3.84 15.73
N ASP A 245 8.54 5.08 15.32
CA ASP A 245 7.48 6.08 15.11
C ASP A 245 6.62 5.75 13.87
N ALA A 246 5.45 6.39 13.76
CA ALA A 246 4.54 6.16 12.64
C ALA A 246 5.15 6.48 11.25
N ALA A 247 6.14 7.38 11.18
CA ALA A 247 6.83 7.71 9.94
C ALA A 247 8.05 6.81 9.65
N VAL A 248 8.44 5.95 10.59
CA VAL A 248 9.68 5.16 10.55
C VAL A 248 10.89 6.05 10.24
N ARG A 249 10.96 7.21 10.89
CA ARG A 249 12.08 8.16 10.85
C ARG A 249 12.94 8.08 12.10
N GLN A 250 12.38 7.57 13.20
CA GLN A 250 13.11 7.29 14.41
C GLN A 250 12.84 5.84 14.83
N MET A 251 13.91 5.12 15.13
CA MET A 251 13.85 3.74 15.60
C MET A 251 14.64 3.60 16.88
N THR A 252 14.10 2.83 17.82
CA THR A 252 14.76 2.45 19.06
C THR A 252 14.87 0.93 19.08
N ILE A 253 16.09 0.41 19.20
CA ILE A 253 16.36 -1.02 19.34
C ILE A 253 16.89 -1.28 20.74
N THR A 254 16.35 -2.30 21.40
CA THR A 254 16.87 -2.82 22.67
C THR A 254 17.63 -4.11 22.42
N LEU A 255 18.85 -4.19 22.93
CA LEU A 255 19.72 -5.36 22.82
C LEU A 255 19.64 -6.18 24.11
N SER A 256 19.96 -7.47 24.01
CA SER A 256 20.06 -8.44 25.12
C SER A 256 20.93 -7.96 26.29
N ASP A 257 21.99 -7.20 26.02
CA ASP A 257 22.87 -6.62 27.03
C ASP A 257 22.33 -5.33 27.69
N ARG A 258 21.07 -5.00 27.43
CA ARG A 258 20.36 -3.78 27.85
C ARG A 258 20.94 -2.48 27.27
N ARG A 259 21.71 -2.54 26.18
CA ARG A 259 22.02 -1.35 25.38
C ARG A 259 20.76 -0.90 24.63
N THR A 260 20.58 0.40 24.57
CA THR A 260 19.53 1.02 23.75
C THR A 260 20.18 1.78 22.60
N VAL A 261 19.78 1.46 21.39
CA VAL A 261 20.24 2.13 20.17
C VAL A 261 19.10 2.96 19.61
N VAL A 262 19.23 4.29 19.70
CA VAL A 262 18.28 5.21 19.07
C VAL A 262 18.89 5.73 17.78
N MET A 263 18.14 5.65 16.69
CA MET A 263 18.61 6.03 15.37
C MET A 263 17.59 6.83 14.57
N ASN A 264 18.11 7.73 13.74
CA ASN A 264 17.30 8.50 12.78
C ASN A 264 17.52 7.95 11.36
N ILE A 265 16.41 7.72 10.68
CA ILE A 265 16.35 7.11 9.35
C ILE A 265 15.97 8.18 8.33
N THR A 266 16.75 8.27 7.26
CA THR A 266 16.48 9.18 6.13
C THR A 266 15.34 8.66 5.28
N LYS A 267 14.82 9.50 4.38
CA LYS A 267 13.76 9.12 3.44
C LYS A 267 14.13 7.91 2.57
N ASP A 268 15.42 7.75 2.29
CA ASP A 268 15.96 6.66 1.47
C ASP A 268 16.22 5.37 2.26
N GLY A 269 15.80 5.30 3.54
CA GLY A 269 15.98 4.11 4.37
C GLY A 269 17.42 3.90 4.85
N ARG A 270 18.21 4.98 4.95
CA ARG A 270 19.56 4.94 5.53
C ARG A 270 19.56 5.52 6.93
N VAL A 271 20.35 4.95 7.81
CA VAL A 271 20.60 5.44 9.16
C VAL A 271 21.59 6.60 9.08
N ASP A 272 21.16 7.81 9.46
CA ASP A 272 21.96 9.05 9.43
C ASP A 272 22.65 9.30 10.77
N LYS A 273 21.88 9.25 11.86
CA LYS A 273 22.36 9.52 13.22
C LYS A 273 22.04 8.36 14.13
N VAL A 274 23.02 7.98 14.95
CA VAL A 274 22.88 6.91 15.94
C VAL A 274 23.40 7.37 17.29
N VAL A 275 22.66 7.03 18.33
CA VAL A 275 23.05 7.20 19.72
C VAL A 275 22.86 5.86 20.41
N CYS A 276 23.98 5.18 20.71
CA CYS A 276 23.99 3.98 21.53
C CYS A 276 24.26 4.37 22.98
N ARG A 277 23.42 3.90 23.91
CA ARG A 277 23.64 4.03 25.35
C ARG A 277 23.81 2.65 25.96
N THR A 278 24.84 2.54 26.81
CA THR A 278 25.06 1.37 27.67
C THR A 278 24.09 1.37 28.85
N LYS A 279 24.00 0.23 29.55
CA LYS A 279 23.21 0.08 30.78
C LYS A 279 23.53 1.16 31.82
N ASP A 280 24.78 1.63 31.86
CA ASP A 280 25.25 2.68 32.78
C ASP A 280 24.97 4.12 32.27
N GLY A 281 24.23 4.25 31.16
CA GLY A 281 23.92 5.54 30.53
C GLY A 281 25.09 6.19 29.77
N ARG A 282 26.26 5.55 29.73
CA ARG A 282 27.41 6.04 28.95
C ARG A 282 27.16 5.83 27.45
N ARG A 283 27.57 6.83 26.66
CA ARG A 283 27.46 6.79 25.21
C ARG A 283 28.53 5.86 24.62
N ASP A 284 28.08 4.85 23.88
CA ASP A 284 28.97 4.00 23.10
C ASP A 284 29.13 4.57 21.69
N VAL A 285 30.32 5.08 21.40
CA VAL A 285 30.63 5.73 20.12
C VAL A 285 31.00 4.70 19.05
N MET A 286 31.50 3.53 19.44
CA MET A 286 31.99 2.51 18.49
C MET A 286 30.82 1.80 17.84
N THR A 287 29.88 1.26 18.63
CA THR A 287 28.63 0.66 18.13
C THR A 287 27.79 1.69 17.36
N GLY A 288 27.85 2.97 17.76
CA GLY A 288 27.18 4.04 17.03
C GLY A 288 27.71 4.24 15.61
N LYS A 289 29.01 4.06 15.37
CA LYS A 289 29.62 4.19 14.04
C LYS A 289 29.33 3.00 13.14
N THR A 290 29.29 1.77 13.69
CA THR A 290 29.01 0.55 12.91
C THR A 290 27.56 0.49 12.44
N ALA A 291 26.63 1.08 13.20
CA ALA A 291 25.21 1.12 12.86
C ALA A 291 24.86 2.04 11.67
N ILE A 292 25.69 3.05 11.36
CA ILE A 292 25.46 3.99 10.25
C ILE A 292 25.51 3.25 8.91
N GLY A 293 24.51 3.45 8.05
CA GLY A 293 24.43 2.76 6.76
C GLY A 293 22.99 2.45 6.32
N PRO A 294 22.80 1.58 5.30
CA PRO A 294 21.46 1.15 4.88
C PRO A 294 20.77 0.34 5.99
N LEU A 295 19.44 0.42 6.11
CA LEU A 295 18.70 -0.38 7.10
C LEU A 295 18.89 -1.90 6.89
N HIS A 296 19.07 -2.31 5.64
CA HIS A 296 19.43 -3.68 5.31
C HIS A 296 20.80 -4.06 5.91
N GLY A 297 20.87 -5.25 6.52
CA GLY A 297 22.06 -5.75 7.19
C GLY A 297 22.41 -4.99 8.47
N LEU A 298 21.50 -4.18 9.02
CA LEU A 298 21.72 -3.48 10.28
C LEU A 298 21.93 -4.44 11.44
N VAL A 299 21.19 -5.55 11.49
CA VAL A 299 21.34 -6.61 12.50
C VAL A 299 22.79 -7.09 12.52
N ARG A 300 23.33 -7.51 11.36
CA ARG A 300 24.73 -7.95 11.25
C ARG A 300 25.75 -6.91 11.71
N ARG A 301 25.49 -5.62 11.48
CA ARG A 301 26.41 -4.54 11.90
C ARG A 301 26.32 -4.19 13.38
N LEU A 302 25.18 -4.45 14.01
CA LEU A 302 24.98 -4.27 15.46
C LEU A 302 25.49 -5.45 16.26
N LEU A 303 25.50 -6.64 15.66
CA LEU A 303 25.94 -7.90 16.27
C LEU A 303 27.40 -8.28 15.95
N SER A 304 28.09 -7.47 15.13
CA SER A 304 29.52 -7.59 14.83
C SER A 304 30.38 -6.74 15.77
#